data_AF-A0A7C2V662-F1
#
_entry.id   AF-A0A7C2V662-F1
#
_cell.length_a   1.000
_cell.length_b   1.000
_cell.length_c   1.000
_cell.angle_alpha   90.00
_cell.angle_beta   90.00
_cell.angle_gamma   90.00
#
_symmetry.space_group_name_H-M   'P 1'
#
loop_
_entity.id
_entity.type
_entity.pdbx_description
1 polymer ?
#
loop_
_entity_poly.entity_id
_entity_poly.type
_entity_poly.pdbx_seq_one_letter_code
_entity_poly.pdbx_strand_id
1 'polypeptide(L)'
;MASVAPTRAATFPPRRRRRVSFQDLTVMTRQLASLVGGGLTLMQAIDALIEHTENERLAIALRQVREELRGGGTFAEALAKHPRLFSPLYVSIV
;
A
#
# COMPACT_ATOMS: atom_id res chain seq x y z
N MET A 1 -8.86 -44.78 1.74
CA MET A 1 -8.29 -44.13 0.54
C MET A 1 -9.01 -42.80 0.31
N ALA A 2 -8.40 -41.69 0.71
CA ALA A 2 -8.59 -40.34 0.18
C ALA A 2 -7.62 -39.41 0.94
N SER A 3 -6.38 -39.39 0.46
CA SER A 3 -5.35 -38.48 0.92
C SER A 3 -5.72 -37.07 0.46
N VAL A 4 -6.08 -36.18 1.38
CA VAL A 4 -6.26 -34.75 1.10
C VAL A 4 -4.87 -34.15 0.89
N ALA A 5 -4.56 -33.87 -0.37
CA ALA A 5 -3.35 -33.15 -0.76
C ALA A 5 -3.37 -31.72 -0.19
N PRO A 6 -2.22 -31.19 0.28
CA PRO A 6 -2.15 -29.81 0.72
C PRO A 6 -2.36 -28.87 -0.48
N THR A 7 -3.36 -28.00 -0.37
CA THR A 7 -3.59 -26.85 -1.25
C THR A 7 -2.26 -26.13 -1.45
N ARG A 8 -1.76 -26.10 -2.69
CA ARG A 8 -0.52 -25.39 -3.05
C ARG A 8 -0.71 -23.93 -2.64
N ALA A 9 -0.03 -23.53 -1.57
CA ALA A 9 0.06 -22.13 -1.18
C ALA A 9 0.51 -21.36 -2.42
N ALA A 10 -0.28 -20.37 -2.84
CA ALA A 10 0.10 -19.48 -3.92
C ALA A 10 1.39 -18.76 -3.50
N THR A 11 2.53 -19.22 -4.02
CA THR A 11 3.83 -18.61 -3.77
C THR A 11 3.87 -17.30 -4.56
N PHE A 12 3.36 -16.23 -3.98
CA PHE A 12 3.58 -14.89 -4.51
C PHE A 12 5.09 -14.59 -4.47
N PRO A 13 5.66 -14.03 -5.55
CA PRO A 13 7.08 -13.71 -5.58
C PRO A 13 7.45 -12.81 -4.40
N PRO A 14 8.62 -13.02 -3.77
CA PRO A 14 9.03 -12.24 -2.60
C PRO A 14 9.15 -10.77 -2.98
N ARG A 15 8.63 -9.89 -2.11
CA ARG A 15 8.74 -8.44 -2.29
C ARG A 15 10.20 -8.04 -2.34
N ARG A 16 10.55 -7.16 -3.28
CA ARG A 16 11.93 -6.68 -3.44
C ARG A 16 12.16 -5.47 -2.55
N ARG A 17 13.21 -5.50 -1.72
CA ARG A 17 13.68 -4.34 -0.93
C ARG A 17 14.51 -3.38 -1.79
N ARG A 18 13.91 -2.78 -2.82
CA ARG A 18 14.56 -1.75 -3.66
C ARG A 18 14.14 -0.33 -3.23
N ARG A 19 14.90 0.69 -3.65
CA ARG A 19 14.47 2.09 -3.49
C ARG A 19 13.11 2.26 -4.18
N VAL A 20 12.22 3.02 -3.53
CA VAL A 20 10.92 3.38 -4.12
C VAL A 20 11.20 4.33 -5.28
N SER A 21 10.80 3.91 -6.47
CA SER A 21 10.94 4.70 -7.69
C SER A 21 9.72 5.58 -7.91
N PHE A 22 9.86 6.61 -8.74
CA PHE A 22 8.74 7.45 -9.15
C PHE A 22 7.61 6.62 -9.80
N GLN A 23 7.97 5.58 -10.57
CA GLN A 23 7.01 4.68 -11.18
C GLN A 23 6.21 3.88 -10.13
N ASP A 24 6.85 3.43 -9.05
CA ASP A 24 6.16 2.72 -7.95
C ASP A 24 5.09 3.62 -7.31
N LEU A 25 5.43 4.90 -7.05
CA LEU A 25 4.48 5.87 -6.51
C LEU A 25 3.34 6.14 -7.49
N THR A 26 3.65 6.33 -8.77
CA THR A 26 2.63 6.61 -9.80
C THR A 26 1.64 5.43 -9.94
N VAL A 27 2.14 4.20 -9.90
CA VAL A 27 1.29 2.99 -9.91
C VAL A 27 0.44 2.92 -8.65
N MET A 28 1.04 3.14 -7.48
CA MET A 28 0.31 3.13 -6.20
C MET A 28 -0.81 4.18 -6.17
N THR A 29 -0.53 5.42 -6.56
CA THR A 29 -1.51 6.52 -6.58
C THR A 29 -2.67 6.21 -7.52
N ARG A 30 -2.41 5.65 -8.71
CA ARG A 30 -3.48 5.25 -9.64
C ARG A 30 -4.31 4.10 -9.09
N GLN A 31 -3.67 3.09 -8.52
CA GLN A 31 -4.39 1.98 -7.90
C GLN A 31 -5.27 2.46 -6.74
N LEU A 32 -4.74 3.36 -5.89
CA LEU A 32 -5.51 4.00 -4.82
C LEU A 32 -6.76 4.71 -5.38
N ALA A 33 -6.56 5.56 -6.41
CA ALA A 33 -7.65 6.29 -7.05
C ALA A 33 -8.71 5.35 -7.66
N SER A 34 -8.29 4.27 -8.31
CA SER A 34 -9.20 3.27 -8.86
C SER A 34 -9.99 2.52 -7.78
N LEU A 35 -9.33 2.12 -6.69
CA LEU A 35 -9.98 1.39 -5.59
C LEU A 35 -11.01 2.28 -4.88
N VAL A 36 -10.61 3.50 -4.53
CA VAL A 36 -11.50 4.48 -3.88
C VAL A 36 -12.62 4.90 -4.82
N GLY A 37 -12.31 5.16 -6.10
CA GLY A 37 -13.31 5.46 -7.12
C GLY A 37 -14.28 4.30 -7.40
N GLY A 38 -13.86 3.07 -7.14
CA GLY A 38 -14.68 1.86 -7.19
C GLY A 38 -15.53 1.63 -5.93
N GLY A 39 -15.51 2.55 -4.95
CA GLY A 39 -16.34 2.50 -3.75
C GLY A 39 -15.71 1.80 -2.55
N LEU A 40 -14.42 1.42 -2.62
CA LEU A 40 -13.72 0.94 -1.43
C LEU A 40 -13.44 2.11 -0.49
N THR A 41 -13.55 1.84 0.81
CA THR A 41 -13.08 2.80 1.81
C THR A 41 -11.56 2.99 1.69
N LEU A 42 -11.05 4.15 2.13
CA LEU A 42 -9.61 4.42 2.14
C LEU A 42 -8.82 3.32 2.85
N MET A 43 -9.33 2.83 4.00
CA MET A 43 -8.68 1.77 4.76
C MET A 43 -8.55 0.47 3.95
N GLN A 44 -9.63 0.03 3.28
CA GLN A 44 -9.63 -1.15 2.42
C GLN A 44 -8.69 -0.98 1.22
N ALA A 45 -8.65 0.21 0.62
CA ALA A 45 -7.76 0.50 -0.48
C ALA A 45 -6.29 0.43 -0.05
N ILE A 46 -5.95 0.96 1.13
CA ILE A 46 -4.60 0.87 1.69
C ILE A 46 -4.23 -0.60 1.99
N ASP A 47 -5.13 -1.39 2.57
CA ASP A 47 -4.90 -2.83 2.79
C ASP A 47 -4.61 -3.55 1.47
N ALA A 48 -5.41 -3.33 0.43
CA ALA A 48 -5.19 -3.90 -0.90
C ALA A 48 -3.84 -3.47 -1.52
N LEU A 49 -3.46 -2.19 -1.38
CA LEU A 49 -2.17 -1.69 -1.86
C LEU A 49 -0.98 -2.30 -1.11
N ILE A 50 -1.13 -2.53 0.20
CA ILE A 50 -0.12 -3.22 1.00
C ILE A 50 0.06 -4.63 0.46
N GLU A 51 -1.00 -5.34 0.07
CA GLU A 51 -0.95 -6.71 -0.46
C GLU A 51 -0.31 -6.79 -1.85
N HIS A 52 -0.67 -5.89 -2.75
CA HIS A 52 -0.26 -5.94 -4.16
C HIS A 52 1.04 -5.20 -4.49
N THR A 53 1.58 -4.41 -3.56
CA THR A 53 2.86 -3.74 -3.76
C THR A 53 4.03 -4.72 -3.87
N GLU A 54 4.80 -4.63 -4.95
CA GLU A 54 6.03 -5.42 -5.16
C GLU A 54 7.24 -4.88 -4.39
N ASN A 55 7.22 -3.59 -4.03
CA ASN A 55 8.31 -2.91 -3.34
C ASN A 55 8.12 -2.96 -1.82
N GLU A 56 8.95 -3.73 -1.13
CA GLU A 56 8.79 -3.94 0.31
C GLU A 56 8.92 -2.63 1.12
N ARG A 57 9.74 -1.67 0.68
CA ARG A 57 9.87 -0.37 1.37
C ARG A 57 8.58 0.45 1.29
N LEU A 58 7.92 0.43 0.14
CA LEU A 58 6.62 1.08 -0.03
C LEU A 58 5.55 0.39 0.81
N ALA A 59 5.54 -0.95 0.85
CA ALA A 59 4.61 -1.69 1.69
C ALA A 59 4.79 -1.42 3.19
N ILE A 60 6.04 -1.23 3.66
CA ILE A 60 6.31 -0.83 5.05
C ILE A 60 5.73 0.55 5.33
N ALA A 61 5.95 1.53 4.45
CA ALA A 61 5.38 2.86 4.61
C ALA A 61 3.84 2.84 4.60
N LEU A 62 3.21 2.08 3.69
CA LEU A 62 1.76 1.93 3.65
C LEU A 62 1.19 1.27 4.91
N ARG A 63 1.90 0.29 5.50
CA ARG A 63 1.52 -0.27 6.80
C ARG A 63 1.54 0.78 7.90
N GLN A 64 2.56 1.64 7.94
CA GLN A 64 2.64 2.73 8.90
C GLN A 64 1.50 3.74 8.70
N VAL A 65 1.23 4.12 7.45
CA VAL A 65 0.07 4.96 7.10
C VAL A 65 -1.24 4.35 7.59
N ARG A 66 -1.43 3.04 7.41
CA ARG A 66 -2.62 2.33 7.88
C ARG A 66 -2.81 2.42 9.38
N GLU A 67 -1.74 2.22 10.16
CA GLU A 67 -1.84 2.30 11.63
C GLU A 67 -2.16 3.72 12.10
N GLU A 68 -1.64 4.74 11.43
CA GLU A 68 -2.00 6.15 11.72
C GLU A 68 -3.48 6.44 11.45
N LEU A 69 -4.01 5.95 10.32
CA LEU A 69 -5.42 6.07 9.99
C LEU A 69 -6.30 5.32 11.00
N ARG A 70 -5.88 4.13 11.44
CA ARG A 70 -6.59 3.38 12.50
C ARG A 70 -6.60 4.13 13.83
N GLY A 71 -5.55 4.91 14.11
CA GLY A 71 -5.47 5.80 15.26
C GLY A 71 -6.34 7.06 15.16
N GLY A 72 -7.04 7.27 14.04
CA GLY A 72 -7.90 8.43 13.81
C GLY A 72 -7.19 9.62 13.15
N GLY A 73 -5.94 9.46 12.73
CA GLY A 73 -5.23 10.48 11.96
C GLY A 73 -5.78 10.64 10.54
N THR A 74 -5.44 11.75 9.89
CA THR A 74 -5.80 11.99 8.49
C THR A 74 -4.80 11.32 7.54
N PHE A 75 -5.23 11.12 6.28
CA PHE A 75 -4.36 10.56 5.24
C PHE A 75 -3.15 11.45 4.95
N ALA A 76 -3.36 12.77 4.87
CA ALA A 76 -2.28 13.73 4.64
C ALA A 76 -1.23 13.69 5.76
N GLU A 77 -1.65 13.69 7.03
CA GLU A 77 -0.74 13.59 8.18
C GLU A 77 0.05 12.28 8.17
N ALA A 78 -0.61 11.16 7.84
CA ALA A 78 0.03 9.86 7.74
C ALA A 78 1.11 9.84 6.64
N LEU A 79 0.83 10.41 5.47
CA LEU A 79 1.80 10.52 4.38
C LEU A 79 2.95 11.48 4.71
N ALA A 80 2.67 12.59 5.42
CA ALA A 80 3.67 13.56 5.84
C ALA A 80 4.78 12.96 6.72
N LYS A 81 4.48 11.86 7.44
CA LYS A 81 5.47 11.10 8.23
C LYS A 81 6.50 10.35 7.37
N HIS A 82 6.31 10.28 6.05
CA HIS A 82 7.24 9.66 5.11
C HIS A 82 7.75 10.64 4.04
N PRO A 83 8.46 11.73 4.43
CA PRO A 83 8.87 12.80 3.51
C PRO A 83 9.89 12.37 2.44
N ARG A 84 10.53 11.21 2.63
CA ARG A 84 11.43 10.60 1.63
C ARG A 84 10.68 9.92 0.48
N LEU A 85 9.39 9.66 0.65
CA LEU A 85 8.52 8.99 -0.33
C LEU A 85 7.47 9.94 -0.88
N PHE A 86 6.83 10.73 0.00
CA PHE A 86 5.79 11.68 -0.37
C PHE A 86 6.34 13.09 -0.22
N SER A 87 6.38 13.83 -1.32
CA SER A 87 6.82 15.22 -1.30
C SER A 87 5.77 16.10 -0.58
N PRO A 88 6.17 17.25 -0.02
CA PRO A 88 5.21 18.19 0.57
C PRO A 88 4.09 18.58 -0.41
N LEU A 89 4.41 18.71 -1.70
CA LEU A 89 3.45 19.00 -2.76
C LEU A 89 2.44 17.86 -2.93
N TYR A 90 2.90 16.60 -2.91
CA TYR A 90 2.02 15.43 -2.99
C TYR A 90 1.05 15.39 -1.79
N VAL A 91 1.56 15.63 -0.58
CA VAL A 91 0.76 15.63 0.65
C VAL A 91 -0.29 16.75 0.65
N SER A 92 -0.01 17.87 -0.01
CA SER A 92 -0.93 19.02 -0.04
C SER A 92 -2.13 18.85 -0.98
N ILE A 93 -2.14 17.82 -1.84
CA ILE A 93 -3.18 17.61 -2.86
C ILE A 93 -4.22 16.56 -2.42
N VAL A 94 -3.89 15.75 -1.40
CA VAL A 94 -4.71 14.61 -0.95
C VAL A 94 -5.68 14.95 0.17
#